data_AF-A0A3D5GML4-F1
#
_entry.id   AF-A0A3D5GML4-F1
#
_cell.length_a   1.000
_cell.length_b   1.000
_cell.length_c   1.000
_cell.angle_alpha   90.00
_cell.angle_beta   90.00
_cell.angle_gamma   90.00
#
_symmetry.space_group_name_H-M   'P 1'
#
loop_
_entity.id
_entity.type
_entity.pdbx_description
1 polymer ?
#
loop_
_entity_poly.entity_id
_entity_poly.type
_entity_poly.pdbx_seq_one_letter_code
_entity_poly.pdbx_strand_id
1 'polypeptide(L)' 'AMLAGIIQLPGRYDPLLNYEKSLKRSHLVLERMLTNEYISEDQYNGAIALPPVTEEYTARLETRYPAGHFVEEVRQWFLE' A
#
# COMPACT_ATOMS: atom_id res chain seq x y z
N ALA A 1 -9.05 -3.07 3.81
CA ALA A 1 -8.84 -2.20 4.99
C ALA A 1 -7.51 -1.45 4.95
N MET A 2 -6.36 -2.13 4.74
CA MET A 2 -5.03 -1.49 4.75
C MET A 2 -4.93 -0.27 3.82
N LEU A 3 -5.27 -0.42 2.54
CA LEU A 3 -5.22 0.69 1.56
C LEU A 3 -6.09 1.89 1.98
N ALA A 4 -7.28 1.66 2.51
CA ALA A 4 -8.16 2.73 3.00
C ALA A 4 -7.56 3.47 4.21
N GLY A 5 -6.76 2.78 5.03
CA GLY A 5 -6.07 3.35 6.18
C GLY A 5 -4.91 4.29 5.82
N ILE A 6 -4.35 4.17 4.61
CA ILE A 6 -3.17 4.92 4.14
C ILE A 6 -3.52 6.38 3.84
N ILE A 7 -4.71 6.64 3.31
CA ILE A 7 -5.12 7.92 2.70
C ILE A 7 -4.83 9.14 3.60
N GLN A 8 -5.05 9.02 4.91
CA GLN A 8 -4.86 10.13 5.84
C GLN A 8 -3.40 10.60 5.93
N LEU A 9 -2.46 9.67 5.87
CA LEU A 9 -1.04 9.99 6.04
C LEU A 9 -0.18 8.95 5.30
N PRO A 10 -0.08 9.06 3.96
CA PRO A 10 0.46 7.99 3.13
C PRO A 10 1.88 7.60 3.50
N GLY A 11 2.78 8.56 3.71
CA GLY A 11 4.17 8.24 4.09
C GLY A 11 4.33 7.55 5.45
N ARG A 12 3.40 7.76 6.41
CA ARG A 12 3.48 7.14 7.75
C ARG A 12 2.89 5.73 7.77
N TYR A 13 1.85 5.51 6.98
CA TYR A 13 1.09 4.26 6.93
C TYR A 13 1.36 3.44 5.68
N ASP A 14 2.39 3.80 4.91
CA ASP A 14 2.86 3.01 3.78
C ASP A 14 3.24 1.59 4.25
N PRO A 15 2.63 0.53 3.68
CA PRO A 15 2.96 -0.86 3.98
C PRO A 15 4.41 -1.24 3.70
N LEU A 16 5.01 -0.65 2.67
CA LEU A 16 6.37 -0.94 2.22
C LEU A 16 7.42 -0.27 3.11
N LEU A 17 7.12 0.93 3.61
CA LEU A 17 8.03 1.67 4.49
C LEU A 17 7.83 1.33 5.97
N ASN A 18 6.58 1.08 6.40
CA ASN A 18 6.20 0.91 7.80
C ASN A 18 5.03 -0.10 7.96
N TYR A 19 5.28 -1.37 7.63
CA TYR A 19 4.27 -2.43 7.69
C TYR A 19 3.48 -2.49 9.01
N GLU A 20 4.18 -2.45 10.15
CA GLU A 20 3.54 -2.54 11.48
C GLU A 20 2.53 -1.41 11.73
N LYS A 21 2.88 -0.17 11.38
CA LYS A 21 1.99 1.00 11.54
C LYS A 21 0.81 0.92 10.59
N SER A 22 1.05 0.46 9.36
CA SER A 22 0.01 0.25 8.37
C SER A 22 -0.98 -0.83 8.81
N LEU A 23 -0.48 -1.92 9.40
CA LEU A 23 -1.32 -3.01 9.92
C LEU A 23 -2.18 -2.54 11.11
N LYS A 24 -1.59 -1.84 12.07
CA LYS A 24 -2.34 -1.21 13.17
C LYS A 24 -3.45 -0.29 12.66
N ARG A 25 -3.16 0.49 11.60
CA ARG A 25 -4.14 1.36 10.97
C ARG A 25 -5.23 0.58 10.21
N SER A 26 -4.86 -0.52 9.56
CA SER A 26 -5.80 -1.46 8.91
C SER A 26 -6.79 -2.06 9.91
N HIS A 27 -6.34 -2.46 11.10
CA HIS A 27 -7.21 -3.02 12.13
C HIS A 27 -8.24 -2.02 12.63
N LEU A 28 -7.86 -0.74 12.81
CA LEU A 28 -8.82 0.31 13.14
C LEU A 28 -9.88 0.46 12.05
N VAL A 29 -9.50 0.35 10.76
CA VAL A 29 -10.48 0.38 9.66
C VAL A 29 -11.41 -0.83 9.73
N LEU A 30 -10.90 -2.04 9.99
CA LEU A 30 -11.71 -3.25 10.15
C LEU A 30 -12.70 -3.14 11.31
N GLU A 31 -12.25 -2.60 12.46
CA GLU A 31 -13.11 -2.36 13.63
C GLU A 31 -14.26 -1.41 13.28
N ARG A 32 -13.96 -0.34 12.53
CA ARG A 32 -14.99 0.60 12.04
C ARG A 32 -15.90 -0.04 11.01
N MET A 33 -15.41 -0.93 10.15
CA MET A 33 -16.24 -1.65 9.20
C MET A 33 -17.22 -2.60 9.91
N LEU A 34 -16.77 -3.31 10.95
CA LEU A 34 -17.62 -4.17 11.76
C LEU A 34 -18.67 -3.35 12.53
N THR A 35 -18.25 -2.26 13.17
CA THR A 35 -19.15 -1.38 13.94
C THR A 35 -20.27 -0.77 13.08
N ASN A 36 -19.98 -0.51 11.81
CA ASN A 36 -20.96 0.03 10.85
C ASN A 36 -21.62 -1.07 9.99
N GLU A 37 -21.51 -2.35 10.39
CA GLU A 37 -22.18 -3.49 9.75
C GLU A 37 -21.80 -3.71 8.26
N TYR A 38 -20.64 -3.22 7.82
CA TYR A 38 -20.15 -3.46 6.46
C TYR A 38 -19.54 -4.86 6.27
N ILE A 39 -19.17 -5.52 7.36
CA ILE A 39 -18.62 -6.88 7.39
C ILE A 39 -19.19 -7.65 8.59
N SER A 40 -19.22 -8.98 8.50
CA SER A 40 -19.58 -9.84 9.63
C SER A 40 -18.41 -10.02 10.61
N GLU A 41 -18.71 -10.52 11.81
CA GLU A 41 -17.70 -10.87 12.81
C GLU A 41 -16.73 -11.95 12.29
N ASP A 42 -17.23 -12.94 11.53
CA ASP A 42 -16.38 -13.95 10.90
C ASP A 42 -15.41 -13.35 9.88
N GLN A 43 -15.86 -12.39 9.07
CA GLN A 43 -15.02 -11.68 8.10
C GLN A 43 -13.97 -10.82 8.82
N TYR A 44 -14.36 -10.16 9.91
CA TYR A 44 -13.42 -9.41 10.76
C TYR A 44 -12.34 -10.34 11.32
N ASN A 45 -12.72 -11.44 11.97
CA ASN A 45 -11.80 -12.39 12.57
C ASN A 45 -10.88 -13.04 11.53
N GLY A 46 -11.43 -13.40 10.36
CA GLY A 46 -10.65 -13.92 9.23
C GLY A 46 -9.62 -12.91 8.71
N ALA A 47 -10.00 -11.63 8.58
CA ALA A 47 -9.09 -10.58 8.14
C ALA A 47 -7.98 -10.24 9.16
N ILE A 48 -8.27 -10.38 10.46
CA ILE A 48 -7.27 -10.21 11.53
C ILE A 48 -6.29 -11.39 11.54
N ALA A 49 -6.79 -12.62 11.35
CA ALA A 49 -5.97 -13.84 11.37
C ALA A 49 -5.06 -13.96 10.15
N LEU A 50 -5.45 -13.37 9.01
CA LEU A 50 -4.71 -13.42 7.76
C LEU A 50 -4.38 -11.99 7.27
N PRO A 51 -3.40 -11.31 7.88
CA PRO A 51 -3.00 -9.98 7.44
C PRO A 51 -2.37 -10.02 6.04
N PRO A 52 -2.52 -8.96 5.23
CA PRO A 52 -2.00 -8.93 3.87
C PRO A 52 -0.47 -8.89 3.87
N VAL A 53 0.16 -9.70 3.02
CA VAL A 53 1.61 -9.69 2.79
C VAL A 53 1.93 -8.62 1.75
N THR A 54 2.99 -7.85 1.97
CA THR A 54 3.51 -6.92 0.98
C THR A 54 4.44 -7.66 0.02
N GLU A 55 4.17 -7.55 -1.27
CA GLU A 55 5.17 -7.92 -2.28
C GLU A 55 6.15 -6.76 -2.48
N GLU A 56 7.44 -7.07 -2.52
CA GLU A 56 8.44 -6.09 -2.94
C GLU A 56 8.22 -5.76 -4.41
N TYR A 57 7.78 -4.53 -4.67
CA TYR A 57 7.73 -3.99 -6.02
C TYR A 57 9.16 -3.65 -6.45
N THR A 58 9.74 -4.46 -7.33
CA THR A 58 10.94 -4.04 -8.07
C THR A 58 10.52 -2.90 -9.01
N ALA A 59 11.08 -1.72 -8.79
CA ALA A 59 10.69 -0.54 -9.55
C ALA A 59 10.83 -0.81 -11.05
N ARG A 60 9.84 -0.39 -11.85
CA ARG A 60 9.96 -0.43 -13.32
C ARG A 60 11.21 0.30 -13.85
N LEU A 61 11.75 1.22 -13.05
CA LEU A 61 13.00 1.94 -13.33
C LEU A 61 14.27 1.10 -13.08
N GLU A 62 14.21 0.09 -12.22
CA GLU A 62 15.27 -0.91 -12.04
C GLU A 62 15.11 -2.12 -12.96
N THR A 63 13.94 -2.27 -13.61
CA THR A 63 13.88 -3.06 -14.83
C THR A 63 14.78 -2.34 -15.82
N ARG A 64 15.89 -2.97 -16.19
CA ARG A 64 16.84 -2.42 -17.16
C ARG A 64 16.07 -2.04 -18.42
N TYR A 65 15.72 -0.76 -18.58
CA TYR A 65 15.13 -0.30 -19.81
C TYR A 65 16.13 -0.63 -20.90
N PRO A 66 15.71 -1.24 -22.02
CA PRO A 66 16.62 -1.56 -23.12
C PRO A 66 17.43 -0.35 -23.59
N ALA A 67 16.89 0.86 -23.41
CA ALA A 67 17.54 2.14 -23.68
C ALA A 67 17.37 3.15 -22.54
N GLY A 68 17.95 2.88 -21.35
CA GLY A 68 17.84 3.76 -20.18
C GLY A 68 18.27 5.22 -20.41
N HIS A 69 19.34 5.45 -21.19
CA HIS A 69 19.77 6.81 -21.54
C HIS A 69 18.71 7.58 -22.33
N PHE A 70 18.09 6.93 -23.32
CA PHE A 70 17.02 7.57 -24.11
C PHE A 70 15.81 7.91 -23.25
N VAL A 71 15.40 7.01 -22.34
CA VAL A 71 14.29 7.26 -21.40
C VAL A 71 14.59 8.46 -20.51
N GLU A 72 15.83 8.57 -20.02
CA GLU A 72 16.26 9.70 -19.18
C GLU A 72 16.29 11.02 -19.95
N GLU A 73 16.83 11.03 -21.18
CA GLU A 73 16.80 12.22 -22.05
C GLU A 73 15.37 12.71 -22.32
N VAL A 74 14.45 11.80 -22.64
CA VAL A 74 13.03 12.15 -22.83
C VAL A 74 12.40 12.67 -21.53
N ARG A 75 12.76 12.10 -20.38
CA ARG A 75 12.27 12.56 -19.07
C ARG A 75 12.72 13.99 -18.77
N GLN A 76 13.99 14.32 -19.04
CA GLN A 76 14.51 15.68 -18.84
C GLN A 76 13.82 16.67 -19.77
N TRP A 77 13.66 16.32 -21.06
CA TRP A 77 12.96 17.16 -22.04
C TRP A 77 11.51 17.51 -21.62
N PHE A 78 10.80 16.61 -20.92
CA PHE A 78 9.44 16.88 -20.44
C PHE A 78 9.37 17.75 -19.17
N LEU A 79 10.47 17.85 -18.41
CA LEU A 79 10.49 18.50 -17.10
C LEU A 79 11.21 19.85 -17.08
N GLU A 80 11.98 20.17 -18.14
CA GLU A 80 12.48 21.51 -18.47
C GLU A 80 11.41 22.35 -19.20
#